data_AF-A0A5R9CW24-F1
#
_entry.id   AF-A0A5R9CW24-F1
#
_cell.length_a   1.000
_cell.length_b   1.000
_cell.length_c   1.000
_cell.angle_alpha   90.00
_cell.angle_beta   90.00
_cell.angle_gamma   90.00
#
_symmetry.space_group_name_H-M   'P 1'
#
loop_
_entity.id
_entity.type
_entity.pdbx_description
1 polymer ?
#
loop_
_entity_poly.entity_id
_entity_poly.type
_entity_poly.pdbx_seq_one_letter_code
_entity_poly.pdbx_strand_id
1 'polypeptide(L)'
;MQSKISEQYFLLAENTGNRSAIMRGIRRRAYLTACILFDMQLGQLVKFSNNCIEVIAPLPREYAFLNPVVDSIDDRISKTAKNSLRHLILNRQINRAVYDGVGKRLLAKNQVTKTTSRGLLFSHDKYDPTPEAQQRVIQHIRETFLNQQQPSAEIVALVSSLSRTRILKDYFDKSELAAIKEQLAVLRADSGYNDFFKFAKWIDEFITTIILAASSHG
;
A
#
# COMPACT_ATOMS: atom_id res chain seq x y z
N MET A 1 -13.35 3.15 6.83
CA MET A 1 -11.90 3.33 7.03
C MET A 1 -11.57 4.78 6.69
N GLN A 2 -11.01 5.56 7.63
CA GLN A 2 -10.83 7.01 7.42
C GLN A 2 -9.54 7.34 6.63
N SER A 3 -8.51 6.50 6.77
CA SER A 3 -7.22 6.67 6.09
C SER A 3 -7.28 6.31 4.61
N LYS A 4 -6.44 6.98 3.80
CA LYS A 4 -6.42 6.88 2.34
C LYS A 4 -5.05 6.47 1.79
N ILE A 5 -4.21 5.81 2.59
CA ILE A 5 -2.83 5.43 2.21
C ILE A 5 -2.86 4.56 0.95
N SER A 6 -3.72 3.53 0.91
CA SER A 6 -3.83 2.64 -0.25
C SER A 6 -4.32 3.36 -1.51
N GLU A 7 -5.28 4.26 -1.38
CA GLU A 7 -5.80 5.08 -2.48
C GLU A 7 -4.71 6.02 -3.02
N GLN A 8 -3.99 6.72 -2.14
CA GLN A 8 -2.91 7.63 -2.53
C GLN A 8 -1.70 6.89 -3.13
N TYR A 9 -1.33 5.74 -2.54
CA TYR A 9 -0.30 4.86 -3.08
C TYR A 9 -0.67 4.38 -4.48
N PHE A 10 -1.92 3.94 -4.68
CA PHE A 10 -2.42 3.50 -5.98
C PHE A 10 -2.23 4.58 -7.05
N LEU A 11 -2.62 5.82 -6.75
CA LEU A 11 -2.54 6.93 -7.70
C LEU A 11 -1.11 7.20 -8.19
N LEU A 12 -0.09 7.02 -7.34
CA LEU A 12 1.30 7.21 -7.73
C LEU A 12 1.99 5.93 -8.24
N ALA A 13 1.53 4.76 -7.79
CA ALA A 13 2.13 3.47 -8.12
C ALA A 13 1.58 2.84 -9.41
N GLU A 14 0.42 3.29 -9.88
CA GLU A 14 -0.15 2.88 -11.15
C GLU A 14 0.34 3.79 -12.29
N ASN A 15 0.24 3.32 -13.54
CA ASN A 15 0.63 4.13 -14.71
C ASN A 15 -0.38 4.02 -15.86
N THR A 16 -0.28 4.95 -16.81
CA THR A 16 -1.17 5.08 -17.97
C THR A 16 -0.89 4.11 -19.13
N GLY A 17 -0.08 3.07 -18.93
CA GLY A 17 0.29 2.11 -19.99
C GLY A 17 -0.75 1.02 -20.24
N ASN A 18 -0.60 0.16 -21.25
CA ASN A 18 -1.61 -0.87 -21.57
C ASN A 18 -1.86 -1.93 -20.48
N ARG A 19 -0.97 -2.08 -19.50
CA ARG A 19 -1.06 -3.09 -18.42
C ARG A 19 -0.78 -2.45 -17.07
N SER A 20 -1.53 -2.83 -16.05
CA SER A 20 -1.32 -2.33 -14.68
C SER A 20 0.13 -2.57 -14.21
N ALA A 21 0.80 -1.50 -13.81
CA ALA A 21 2.12 -1.50 -13.19
C ALA A 21 2.08 -2.18 -11.81
N ILE A 22 1.02 -1.94 -11.03
CA ILE A 22 0.83 -2.58 -9.72
C ILE A 22 0.71 -4.10 -9.89
N MET A 23 -0.18 -4.56 -10.77
CA MET A 23 -0.42 -6.00 -10.94
C MET A 23 0.75 -6.74 -11.57
N ARG A 24 1.55 -6.07 -12.42
CA ARG A 24 2.76 -6.69 -13.00
C ARG A 24 3.94 -6.76 -12.02
N GLY A 25 4.15 -5.74 -11.20
CA GLY A 25 5.28 -5.69 -10.28
C GLY A 25 4.97 -6.26 -8.91
N ILE A 26 5.57 -7.41 -8.55
CA ILE A 26 5.38 -8.03 -7.22
C ILE A 26 5.65 -7.05 -6.08
N ARG A 27 6.67 -6.19 -6.21
CA ARG A 27 6.99 -5.15 -5.22
C ARG A 27 5.86 -4.12 -5.08
N ARG A 28 5.34 -3.59 -6.19
CA ARG A 28 4.24 -2.60 -6.16
C ARG A 28 2.96 -3.21 -5.59
N ARG A 29 2.64 -4.43 -5.99
CA ARG A 29 1.52 -5.21 -5.43
C ARG A 29 1.64 -5.44 -3.92
N ALA A 30 2.79 -5.93 -3.46
CA ALA A 30 3.02 -6.20 -2.05
C ALA A 30 2.90 -4.93 -1.19
N TYR A 31 3.39 -3.80 -1.72
CA TYR A 31 3.27 -2.52 -1.04
C TYR A 31 1.86 -1.90 -1.09
N LEU A 32 1.04 -2.18 -2.11
CA LEU A 32 -0.39 -1.87 -2.05
C LEU A 32 -1.07 -2.63 -0.90
N THR A 33 -0.76 -3.92 -0.74
CA THR A 33 -1.24 -4.72 0.40
C THR A 33 -0.75 -4.17 1.74
N ALA A 34 0.50 -3.73 1.82
CA ALA A 34 1.02 -3.05 3.02
C ALA A 34 0.23 -1.77 3.35
N CYS A 35 -0.05 -0.94 2.35
CA CYS A 35 -0.86 0.27 2.53
C CYS A 35 -2.28 -0.05 3.03
N ILE A 36 -2.90 -1.14 2.57
CA ILE A 36 -4.17 -1.61 3.12
C ILE A 36 -4.06 -1.98 4.60
N LEU A 37 -3.01 -2.70 4.99
CA LEU A 37 -2.79 -3.06 6.39
C LEU A 37 -2.57 -1.81 7.27
N PHE A 38 -1.88 -0.78 6.75
CA PHE A 38 -1.75 0.50 7.45
C PHE A 38 -3.09 1.24 7.55
N ASP A 39 -3.88 1.29 6.48
CA ASP A 39 -5.22 1.91 6.54
C ASP A 39 -6.11 1.19 7.57
N MET A 40 -6.05 -0.14 7.63
CA MET A 40 -6.78 -0.95 8.61
C MET A 40 -6.28 -0.71 10.03
N GLN A 41 -4.97 -0.58 10.24
CA GLN A 41 -4.39 -0.32 11.55
C GLN A 41 -4.78 1.07 12.07
N LEU A 42 -4.63 2.12 11.24
CA LEU A 42 -5.01 3.48 11.60
C LEU A 42 -6.53 3.62 11.77
N GLY A 43 -7.30 2.82 11.02
CA GLY A 43 -8.74 2.68 11.19
C GLY A 43 -9.19 1.83 12.36
N GLN A 44 -8.26 1.34 13.20
CA GLN A 44 -8.53 0.46 14.35
C GLN A 44 -9.29 -0.82 14.01
N LEU A 45 -9.12 -1.33 12.78
CA LEU A 45 -9.69 -2.60 12.33
C LEU A 45 -8.77 -3.77 12.63
N VAL A 46 -7.46 -3.53 12.63
CA VAL A 46 -6.45 -4.51 13.00
C VAL A 46 -5.49 -3.95 14.03
N LYS A 47 -4.95 -4.84 14.86
CA LYS A 47 -3.86 -4.54 15.78
C LYS A 47 -2.64 -5.36 15.42
N PHE A 48 -1.46 -4.75 15.53
CA PHE A 48 -0.20 -5.46 15.46
C PHE A 48 0.35 -5.66 16.87
N SER A 49 0.56 -6.91 17.28
CA SER A 49 1.19 -7.24 18.56
C SER A 49 1.92 -8.57 18.48
N ASN A 50 3.07 -8.70 19.16
CA ASN A 50 3.85 -9.93 19.19
C ASN A 50 4.17 -10.52 17.79
N ASN A 51 4.48 -9.65 16.83
CA ASN A 51 4.70 -10.02 15.42
C ASN A 51 3.48 -10.72 14.78
N CYS A 52 2.27 -10.41 15.25
CA CYS A 52 1.00 -10.91 14.76
C CYS A 52 0.05 -9.77 14.40
N ILE A 53 -0.78 -9.97 13.38
CA ILE A 53 -1.89 -9.09 13.02
C ILE A 53 -3.17 -9.76 13.51
N GLU A 54 -3.97 -9.03 14.26
CA GLU A 54 -5.26 -9.49 14.79
C GLU A 54 -6.37 -8.57 14.27
N VAL A 55 -7.48 -9.15 13.79
CA VAL A 55 -8.68 -8.40 13.43
C VAL A 55 -9.46 -8.10 14.71
N ILE A 56 -9.64 -6.82 15.01
CA ILE A 56 -10.23 -6.36 16.29
C ILE A 56 -11.58 -5.66 16.10
N ALA A 57 -11.99 -5.40 14.85
CA ALA A 57 -13.29 -4.82 14.52
C ALA A 57 -13.74 -5.28 13.13
N PRO A 58 -15.06 -5.37 12.88
CA PRO A 58 -15.59 -5.79 11.58
C PRO A 58 -15.28 -4.76 10.49
N LEU A 59 -15.09 -5.26 9.26
CA LEU A 59 -14.97 -4.39 8.09
C LEU A 59 -16.28 -3.62 7.84
N PRO A 60 -16.22 -2.30 7.65
CA PRO A 60 -17.37 -1.55 7.17
C PRO A 60 -17.81 -2.06 5.79
N ARG A 61 -19.11 -2.01 5.50
CA ARG A 61 -19.71 -2.60 4.29
C ARG A 61 -19.06 -2.10 3.00
N GLU A 62 -18.69 -0.83 2.95
CA GLU A 62 -18.03 -0.20 1.81
C GLU A 62 -16.58 -0.65 1.57
N TYR A 63 -16.04 -1.49 2.46
CA TYR A 63 -14.74 -2.16 2.37
C TYR A 63 -14.84 -3.69 2.27
N ALA A 64 -16.02 -4.25 1.96
CA ALA A 64 -16.22 -5.70 1.84
C ALA A 64 -15.29 -6.38 0.80
N PHE A 65 -14.71 -5.63 -0.14
CA PHE A 65 -13.67 -6.14 -1.04
C PHE A 65 -12.39 -6.58 -0.32
N LEU A 66 -12.22 -6.19 0.95
CA LEU A 66 -11.14 -6.61 1.84
C LEU A 66 -11.48 -7.86 2.66
N ASN A 67 -12.66 -8.46 2.52
CA ASN A 67 -12.98 -9.73 3.19
C ASN A 67 -11.90 -10.80 2.97
N PRO A 68 -11.37 -11.02 1.73
CA PRO A 68 -10.30 -11.99 1.53
C PRO A 68 -8.99 -11.65 2.29
N VAL A 69 -8.78 -10.37 2.63
CA VAL A 69 -7.65 -9.94 3.47
C VAL A 69 -7.91 -10.31 4.93
N VAL A 70 -9.09 -9.98 5.44
CA VAL A 70 -9.53 -10.33 6.80
C VAL A 70 -9.56 -11.84 7.00
N ASP A 71 -10.16 -12.59 6.08
CA ASP A 71 -10.23 -14.05 6.13
C ASP A 71 -8.82 -14.66 6.16
N SER A 72 -7.86 -14.07 5.43
CA SER A 72 -6.47 -14.54 5.43
C SER A 72 -5.71 -14.20 6.71
N ILE A 73 -6.15 -13.19 7.48
CA ILE A 73 -5.59 -12.85 8.80
C ILE A 73 -6.24 -13.76 9.87
N ASP A 74 -7.56 -13.95 9.79
CA ASP A 74 -8.37 -14.69 10.75
C ASP A 74 -8.36 -16.22 10.56
N ASP A 75 -7.71 -16.74 9.50
CA ASP A 75 -7.63 -18.18 9.23
C ASP A 75 -6.98 -18.94 10.41
N ARG A 76 -7.84 -19.47 11.28
CA ARG A 76 -7.49 -20.22 12.50
C ARG A 76 -6.99 -21.64 12.21
N ILE A 77 -7.11 -22.14 10.98
CA ILE A 77 -6.81 -23.54 10.63
C ILE A 77 -5.34 -23.71 10.26
N SER A 78 -4.69 -22.70 9.69
CA SER A 78 -3.24 -22.72 9.56
C SER A 78 -2.67 -21.32 9.38
N LYS A 79 -1.92 -20.84 10.40
CA LYS A 79 -0.49 -20.48 10.32
C LYS A 79 -0.13 -19.22 11.13
N THR A 80 1.15 -19.12 11.49
CA THR A 80 1.78 -17.92 12.07
C THR A 80 1.55 -16.67 11.21
N ALA A 81 1.59 -15.47 11.79
CA ALA A 81 1.38 -14.21 11.08
C ALA A 81 2.22 -14.02 9.79
N LYS A 82 3.42 -14.59 9.77
CA LYS A 82 4.29 -14.65 8.58
C LYS A 82 3.58 -15.33 7.40
N ASN A 83 2.91 -16.43 7.66
CA ASN A 83 2.26 -17.21 6.63
C ASN A 83 0.95 -16.56 6.13
N SER A 84 0.19 -15.90 7.00
CA SER A 84 -0.92 -15.03 6.59
C SER A 84 -0.41 -13.94 5.66
N LEU A 85 0.66 -13.24 6.05
CA LEU A 85 1.27 -12.21 5.21
C LEU A 85 1.84 -12.79 3.90
N ARG A 86 2.38 -14.01 3.90
CA ARG A 86 2.83 -14.72 2.69
C ARG A 86 1.67 -14.92 1.74
N HIS A 87 0.55 -15.42 2.26
CA HIS A 87 -0.64 -15.67 1.49
C HIS A 87 -1.19 -14.38 0.88
N LEU A 88 -1.30 -13.31 1.67
CA LEU A 88 -1.72 -11.98 1.20
C LEU A 88 -0.84 -11.44 0.05
N ILE A 89 0.48 -11.55 0.17
CA ILE A 89 1.42 -11.01 -0.83
C ILE A 89 1.43 -11.85 -2.12
N LEU A 90 1.41 -13.19 -1.99
CA LEU A 90 1.58 -14.09 -3.14
C LEU A 90 0.28 -14.45 -3.85
N ASN A 91 -0.86 -14.46 -3.15
CA ASN A 91 -2.14 -14.88 -3.73
C ASN A 91 -2.65 -13.83 -4.74
N ARG A 92 -2.60 -14.18 -6.02
CA ARG A 92 -3.01 -13.30 -7.13
C ARG A 92 -4.49 -12.89 -7.07
N GLN A 93 -5.36 -13.74 -6.57
CA GLN A 93 -6.80 -13.45 -6.47
C GLN A 93 -7.07 -12.40 -5.37
N ILE A 94 -6.46 -12.55 -4.19
CA ILE A 94 -6.54 -11.53 -3.12
C ILE A 94 -6.00 -10.19 -3.61
N ASN A 95 -4.80 -10.19 -4.19
CA ASN A 95 -4.19 -8.98 -4.76
C ASN A 95 -5.10 -8.32 -5.80
N ARG A 96 -5.79 -9.12 -6.62
CA ARG A 96 -6.72 -8.63 -7.64
C ARG A 96 -7.97 -8.01 -7.02
N ALA A 97 -8.54 -8.64 -6.00
CA ALA A 97 -9.68 -8.10 -5.25
C ALA A 97 -9.35 -6.76 -4.60
N VAL A 98 -8.17 -6.65 -3.98
CA VAL A 98 -7.65 -5.40 -3.42
C VAL A 98 -7.49 -4.33 -4.50
N TYR A 99 -6.83 -4.66 -5.61
CA TYR A 99 -6.63 -3.75 -6.74
C TYR A 99 -7.96 -3.21 -7.30
N ASP A 100 -8.90 -4.10 -7.60
CA ASP A 100 -10.20 -3.73 -8.16
C ASP A 100 -11.05 -2.93 -7.17
N GLY A 101 -11.01 -3.28 -5.87
CA GLY A 101 -11.73 -2.55 -4.83
C GLY A 101 -11.23 -1.12 -4.66
N VAL A 102 -9.92 -0.92 -4.52
CA VAL A 102 -9.31 0.43 -4.44
C VAL A 102 -9.57 1.21 -5.72
N GLY A 103 -9.39 0.58 -6.89
CA GLY A 103 -9.65 1.20 -8.19
C GLY A 103 -11.10 1.67 -8.35
N LYS A 104 -12.10 0.84 -7.99
CA LYS A 104 -13.52 1.21 -8.02
C LYS A 104 -13.84 2.39 -7.10
N ARG A 105 -13.22 2.45 -5.93
CA ARG A 105 -13.39 3.58 -5.00
C ARG A 105 -12.82 4.89 -5.57
N LEU A 106 -11.63 4.82 -6.17
CA LEU A 106 -11.04 5.96 -6.87
C LEU A 106 -11.88 6.39 -8.08
N LEU A 107 -12.49 5.43 -8.79
CA LEU A 107 -13.35 5.69 -9.94
C LEU A 107 -14.60 6.45 -9.51
N ALA A 108 -15.23 6.04 -8.40
CA ALA A 108 -16.39 6.75 -7.83
C ALA A 108 -16.06 8.19 -7.39
N LYS A 109 -14.78 8.50 -7.19
CA LYS A 109 -14.27 9.85 -6.85
C LYS A 109 -13.76 10.63 -8.06
N ASN A 110 -13.92 10.09 -9.29
CA ASN A 110 -13.35 10.65 -10.52
C ASN A 110 -11.83 10.86 -10.46
N GLN A 111 -11.10 10.02 -9.71
CA GLN A 111 -9.64 10.13 -9.56
C GLN A 111 -8.88 9.20 -10.49
N VAL A 112 -9.57 8.22 -11.07
CA VAL A 112 -9.07 7.31 -12.09
C VAL A 112 -10.09 7.20 -13.22
N THR A 113 -9.64 6.82 -14.40
CA THR A 113 -10.52 6.32 -15.48
C THR A 113 -10.43 4.79 -15.52
N LYS A 114 -11.50 4.14 -15.97
CA LYS A 114 -11.53 2.68 -16.10
C LYS A 114 -11.27 2.29 -17.54
N THR A 115 -10.23 1.48 -17.75
CA THR A 115 -9.91 0.87 -19.04
C THR A 115 -10.00 -0.65 -18.94
N THR A 116 -10.27 -1.32 -20.05
CA THR A 116 -10.24 -2.79 -20.10
C THR A 116 -8.94 -3.24 -20.75
N SER A 117 -8.04 -3.80 -19.93
CA SER A 117 -6.83 -4.45 -20.43
C SER A 117 -7.21 -5.81 -21.02
N ARG A 118 -7.24 -5.91 -22.36
CA ARG A 118 -7.41 -7.18 -23.08
C ARG A 118 -6.09 -7.95 -23.10
N GLY A 119 -6.06 -9.11 -22.43
CA GLY A 119 -5.04 -10.14 -22.66
C GLY A 119 -5.48 -11.11 -23.77
N LEU A 120 -4.62 -12.09 -24.08
CA LEU A 120 -4.92 -13.13 -25.07
C LEU A 120 -6.08 -14.05 -24.67
N LEU A 121 -6.27 -14.31 -23.37
CA LEU A 121 -7.28 -15.26 -22.86
C LEU A 121 -8.29 -14.61 -21.90
N PHE A 122 -7.93 -13.49 -21.25
CA PHE A 122 -8.78 -12.83 -20.27
C PHE A 122 -8.67 -11.31 -20.40
N SER A 123 -9.80 -10.62 -20.22
CA SER A 123 -9.85 -9.19 -20.02
C SER A 123 -9.91 -8.86 -18.54
N HIS A 124 -9.15 -7.85 -18.13
CA HIS A 124 -9.17 -7.36 -16.76
C HIS A 124 -9.38 -5.86 -16.75
N ASP A 125 -10.14 -5.39 -15.77
CA ASP A 125 -10.26 -3.97 -15.49
C ASP A 125 -8.89 -3.40 -15.10
N LYS A 126 -8.63 -2.19 -15.57
CA LYS A 126 -7.49 -1.37 -15.21
C LYS A 126 -8.02 0.01 -14.83
N TYR A 127 -7.36 0.64 -13.86
CA TYR A 127 -7.71 1.96 -13.39
C TYR A 127 -6.52 2.88 -13.59
N ASP A 128 -6.72 3.92 -14.38
CA ASP A 128 -5.72 4.88 -14.83
C ASP A 128 -5.83 6.17 -14.04
N PRO A 129 -4.84 6.53 -13.19
CA PRO A 129 -4.86 7.77 -12.44
C PRO A 129 -5.01 9.00 -13.34
N THR A 130 -5.87 9.91 -12.95
CA THR A 130 -5.96 11.24 -13.57
C THR A 130 -4.73 12.07 -13.17
N PRO A 131 -4.19 12.91 -14.07
CA PRO A 131 -3.08 13.80 -13.75
C PRO A 131 -3.36 14.67 -12.51
N GLU A 132 -4.60 15.15 -12.38
CA GLU A 132 -5.02 15.99 -11.26
C GLU A 132 -5.00 15.22 -9.94
N ALA A 133 -5.39 13.94 -9.95
CA ALA A 133 -5.32 13.11 -8.75
C ALA A 133 -3.88 12.81 -8.34
N GLN A 134 -2.99 12.54 -9.30
CA GLN A 134 -1.57 12.36 -9.00
C GLN A 134 -0.97 13.64 -8.43
N GLN A 135 -1.23 14.79 -9.07
CA GLN A 135 -0.72 16.07 -8.62
C GLN A 135 -1.18 16.42 -7.21
N ARG A 136 -2.44 16.14 -6.85
CA ARG A 136 -2.94 16.33 -5.49
C ARG A 136 -2.16 15.53 -4.45
N VAL A 137 -1.84 14.27 -4.74
CA VAL A 137 -1.04 13.45 -3.81
C VAL A 137 0.39 13.98 -3.70
N ILE A 138 0.99 14.40 -4.81
CA ILE A 138 2.35 14.96 -4.82
C ILE A 138 2.41 16.24 -3.98
N GLN A 139 1.45 17.16 -4.16
CA GLN A 139 1.40 18.39 -3.36
C GLN A 139 1.10 18.10 -1.90
N HIS A 140 0.21 17.14 -1.61
CA HIS A 140 -0.03 16.72 -0.23
C HIS A 140 1.26 16.23 0.45
N ILE A 141 2.10 15.44 -0.24
CA ILE A 141 3.41 15.02 0.29
C ILE A 141 4.31 16.23 0.53
N ARG A 142 4.41 17.19 -0.39
CA ARG A 142 5.23 18.39 -0.18
C ARG A 142 4.76 19.21 1.03
N GLU A 143 3.47 19.46 1.12
CA GLU A 143 2.88 20.34 2.14
C GLU A 143 2.87 19.70 3.52
N THR A 144 2.63 18.38 3.60
CA THR A 144 2.42 17.72 4.89
C THR A 144 3.58 16.88 5.35
N PHE A 145 4.34 16.28 4.44
CA PHE A 145 5.57 15.60 4.81
C PHE A 145 6.68 16.65 4.93
N LEU A 146 7.14 17.23 3.82
CA LEU A 146 8.35 18.07 3.83
C LEU A 146 8.27 19.33 4.69
N ASN A 147 7.09 19.95 4.79
CA ASN A 147 6.97 21.26 5.45
C ASN A 147 6.50 21.19 6.91
N GLN A 148 6.04 20.03 7.41
CA GLN A 148 5.57 19.90 8.80
C GLN A 148 6.63 19.25 9.69
N GLN A 149 6.77 19.77 10.92
CA GLN A 149 7.67 19.17 11.91
C GLN A 149 7.17 17.80 12.39
N GLN A 150 5.84 17.61 12.48
CA GLN A 150 5.22 16.38 12.98
C GLN A 150 4.11 15.88 12.03
N PRO A 151 4.47 15.28 10.88
CA PRO A 151 3.51 14.75 9.92
C PRO A 151 2.62 13.63 10.49
N SER A 152 1.40 13.48 9.99
CA SER A 152 0.53 12.38 10.43
C SER A 152 1.11 10.99 10.12
N ALA A 153 0.77 9.98 10.91
CA ALA A 153 1.18 8.59 10.65
C ALA A 153 0.74 8.10 9.25
N GLU A 154 -0.38 8.62 8.74
CA GLU A 154 -0.87 8.34 7.38
C GLU A 154 0.13 8.78 6.31
N ILE A 155 0.58 10.04 6.33
CA ILE A 155 1.52 10.52 5.30
C ILE A 155 2.90 9.86 5.44
N VAL A 156 3.33 9.56 6.68
CA VAL A 156 4.57 8.82 6.94
C VAL A 156 4.49 7.40 6.35
N ALA A 157 3.35 6.73 6.48
CA ALA A 157 3.11 5.41 5.91
C ALA A 157 3.12 5.42 4.37
N LEU A 158 2.49 6.42 3.76
CA LEU A 158 2.49 6.61 2.31
C LEU A 158 3.92 6.81 1.79
N VAL A 159 4.65 7.79 2.33
CA VAL A 159 6.00 8.14 1.88
C VAL A 159 6.97 6.99 2.11
N SER A 160 6.86 6.28 3.24
CA SER A 160 7.65 5.07 3.50
C SER A 160 7.41 3.98 2.44
N SER A 161 6.15 3.76 2.05
CA SER A 161 5.78 2.76 1.04
C SER A 161 6.26 3.14 -0.38
N LEU A 162 6.15 4.42 -0.74
CA LEU A 162 6.64 4.95 -2.03
C LEU A 162 8.18 4.90 -2.12
N SER A 163 8.88 5.18 -1.01
CA SER A 163 10.34 5.06 -0.90
C SER A 163 10.80 3.63 -1.16
N ARG A 164 10.17 2.64 -0.50
CA ARG A 164 10.53 1.22 -0.64
C ARG A 164 10.24 0.62 -2.01
N THR A 165 9.36 1.26 -2.77
CA THR A 165 9.01 0.90 -4.15
C THR A 165 9.74 1.72 -5.19
N ARG A 166 10.59 2.67 -4.77
CA ARG A 166 11.35 3.61 -5.60
C ARG A 166 10.46 4.44 -6.54
N ILE A 167 9.22 4.69 -6.14
CA ILE A 167 8.25 5.47 -6.93
C ILE A 167 8.49 6.97 -6.78
N LEU A 168 9.00 7.42 -5.64
CA LEU A 168 9.23 8.86 -5.39
C LEU A 168 10.11 9.52 -6.46
N LYS A 169 11.10 8.80 -7.00
CA LYS A 169 12.01 9.35 -8.03
C LYS A 169 11.29 9.77 -9.33
N ASP A 170 10.08 9.27 -9.54
CA ASP A 170 9.29 9.56 -10.74
C ASP A 170 8.57 10.92 -10.60
N TYR A 171 8.52 11.51 -9.39
CA TYR A 171 7.71 12.71 -9.09
C TYR A 171 8.47 13.83 -8.35
N PHE A 172 9.60 13.51 -7.72
CA PHE A 172 10.36 14.43 -6.88
C PHE A 172 11.80 14.58 -7.39
N ASP A 173 12.34 15.79 -7.31
CA ASP A 173 13.72 16.07 -7.72
C ASP A 173 14.76 15.55 -6.71
N LYS A 174 16.06 15.68 -7.04
CA LYS A 174 17.13 15.16 -6.19
C LYS A 174 17.17 15.79 -4.80
N SER A 175 16.92 17.11 -4.70
CA SER A 175 16.87 17.83 -3.43
C SER A 175 15.68 17.38 -2.58
N GLU A 176 14.50 17.26 -3.17
CA GLU A 176 13.30 16.78 -2.51
C GLU A 176 13.45 15.34 -2.03
N LEU A 177 14.04 14.46 -2.84
CA LEU A 177 14.32 13.08 -2.45
C LEU A 177 15.30 12.99 -1.27
N ALA A 178 16.30 13.88 -1.23
CA ALA A 178 17.23 13.96 -0.11
C ALA A 178 16.50 14.42 1.16
N ALA A 179 15.68 15.47 1.07
CA ALA A 179 14.87 15.97 2.18
C ALA A 179 13.88 14.91 2.70
N ILE A 180 13.19 14.17 1.80
CA ILE A 180 12.31 13.07 2.19
C ILE A 180 13.09 12.01 2.97
N LYS A 181 14.28 11.64 2.51
CA LYS A 181 15.11 10.61 3.16
C LYS A 181 15.56 11.06 4.55
N GLU A 182 16.00 12.31 4.68
CA GLU A 182 16.42 12.91 5.94
C GLU A 182 15.27 12.95 6.94
N GLN A 183 14.11 13.45 6.52
CA GLN A 183 12.94 13.53 7.37
C GLN A 183 12.45 12.14 7.81
N LEU A 184 12.44 11.14 6.93
CA LEU A 184 12.17 9.75 7.33
C LEU A 184 13.16 9.22 8.37
N ALA A 185 14.42 9.66 8.36
CA ALA A 185 15.41 9.26 9.35
C ALA A 185 15.12 9.92 10.71
N VAL A 186 14.76 11.20 10.73
CA VAL A 186 14.34 11.92 11.94
C VAL A 186 13.11 11.25 12.57
N LEU A 187 12.06 11.00 11.79
CA LEU A 187 10.80 10.43 12.28
C LEU A 187 10.97 9.00 12.82
N ARG A 188 11.94 8.24 12.31
CA ARG A 188 12.26 6.90 12.86
C ARG A 188 12.86 6.95 14.27
N ALA A 189 13.53 8.04 14.61
CA ALA A 189 14.08 8.24 15.95
C ALA A 189 13.04 8.81 16.93
N ASP A 190 11.93 9.33 16.43
CA ASP A 190 10.85 9.87 17.25
C ASP A 190 9.97 8.74 17.82
N SER A 191 9.92 8.71 19.16
CA SER A 191 9.12 7.74 19.94
C SER A 191 7.63 7.74 19.58
N GLY A 192 7.08 8.87 19.10
CA GLY A 192 5.68 9.00 18.68
C GLY A 192 5.30 8.10 17.49
N TYR A 193 6.28 7.64 16.70
CA TYR A 193 6.05 6.74 15.57
C TYR A 193 6.58 5.32 15.80
N ASN A 194 7.01 4.99 17.01
CA ASN A 194 7.71 3.72 17.28
C ASN A 194 6.86 2.50 16.90
N ASP A 195 5.58 2.49 17.28
CA ASP A 195 4.68 1.37 16.97
C ASP A 195 4.38 1.26 15.47
N PHE A 196 4.24 2.40 14.79
CA PHE A 196 4.13 2.43 13.33
C PHE A 196 5.40 1.84 12.67
N PHE A 197 6.59 2.33 13.04
CA PHE A 197 7.84 1.88 12.41
C PHE A 197 8.20 0.43 12.77
N LYS A 198 7.82 -0.07 13.95
CA LYS A 198 7.91 -1.51 14.27
C LYS A 198 7.07 -2.33 13.31
N PHE A 199 5.81 -1.96 13.09
CA PHE A 199 4.93 -2.67 12.16
C PHE A 199 5.41 -2.56 10.72
N ALA A 200 5.75 -1.36 10.27
CA ALA A 200 6.26 -1.11 8.92
C ALA A 200 7.56 -1.86 8.64
N LYS A 201 8.46 -1.96 9.62
CA LYS A 201 9.69 -2.76 9.53
C LYS A 201 9.37 -4.24 9.38
N TRP A 202 8.48 -4.78 10.20
CA TRP A 202 8.08 -6.19 10.11
C TRP A 202 7.48 -6.54 8.74
N ILE A 203 6.60 -5.68 8.20
CA ILE A 203 6.05 -5.85 6.85
C ILE A 203 7.17 -5.76 5.79
N ASP A 204 8.04 -4.76 5.84
CA ASP A 204 9.10 -4.54 4.84
C ASP A 204 10.11 -5.69 4.80
N GLU A 205 10.56 -6.17 5.97
CA GLU A 205 11.45 -7.33 6.08
C GLU A 205 10.81 -8.54 5.40
N PHE A 206 9.53 -8.77 5.69
CA PHE A 206 8.80 -9.90 5.14
C PHE A 206 8.57 -9.81 3.62
N ILE A 207 8.15 -8.63 3.13
CA ILE A 207 8.02 -8.35 1.69
C ILE A 207 9.37 -8.57 1.00
N THR A 208 10.45 -8.06 1.59
CA THR A 208 11.81 -8.19 1.03
C THR A 208 12.24 -9.65 0.97
N THR A 209 12.04 -10.44 2.02
CA THR A 209 12.33 -11.87 2.02
C THR A 209 11.56 -12.62 0.92
N ILE A 210 10.26 -12.34 0.76
CA ILE A 210 9.45 -12.99 -0.29
C ILE A 210 9.94 -12.61 -1.68
N ILE A 211 10.23 -11.34 -1.92
CA ILE A 211 10.69 -10.88 -3.23
C ILE A 211 12.04 -11.53 -3.57
N LEU A 212 12.98 -11.57 -2.62
CA LEU A 212 14.27 -12.22 -2.83
C LEU A 212 14.12 -13.71 -3.12
N ALA A 213 13.28 -14.43 -2.37
CA ALA A 213 13.01 -15.84 -2.60
C ALA A 213 12.32 -16.11 -3.96
N ALA A 214 11.44 -15.22 -4.40
CA ALA A 214 10.80 -15.32 -5.71
C ALA A 214 11.78 -15.02 -6.87
N SER A 215 12.78 -14.17 -6.64
CA SER A 215 13.83 -13.84 -7.61
C SER A 215 14.95 -14.87 -7.68
N SER A 216 15.14 -15.71 -6.66
CA SER A 216 16.17 -16.76 -6.65
C SER A 216 15.74 -18.06 -7.33
N HIS A 217 14.48 -18.16 -7.77
CA HIS A 217 13.90 -19.32 -8.46
C HIS A 217 13.48 -18.99 -9.91
N GLY A 218 14.01 -17.90 -10.47
CA GLY A 218 13.73 -17.43 -11.84
C GLY A 218 14.93 -17.52 -12.75
#